data_AF-A0A3D2D631-F1
#
_entry.id   AF-A0A3D2D631-F1
#
_cell.length_a   1.000
_cell.length_b   1.000
_cell.length_c   1.000
_cell.angle_alpha   90.00
_cell.angle_beta   90.00
_cell.angle_gamma   90.00
#
_symmetry.space_group_name_H-M   'P 1'
#
loop_
_entity.id
_entity.type
_entity.pdbx_description
1 polymer ?
#
loop_
_entity_poly.entity_id
_entity_poly.type
_entity_poly.pdbx_seq_one_letter_code
_entity_poly.pdbx_strand_id
1 'polypeptide(L)'
;HEWQVTYTYDSTGHWQKCEHCNKTTEKQSHEFREGTCTVCGYADKAQVPPQKGLMSKYFSGVKATYIKEGIKDSDGTVKEFKNLVDRQIDVLAQDILIRLNYVYGDLRTTKSAWCSSPALADDNDKTGDYRYYGKYAGGNNGLAARVETAALLTTLSESDYNAVDEGTAVLSEVDIDNIADYQKSLVIKDTNKNVLASYGDYNLIGASSGQNMTVVESLGIKYLQPDESKKWLVTDLTSDEAKESLKLMIAQELSGSGSDDYDVLIETIDSLGYPADFNKKLEDIINNKIIGAARITEDNGYYQILKSEYAGRITPDSTNAIDASVEYTETNSPRLYKGYKVIVPALVNSALGNMFENTDVSVYPVFSKTAVSYTSNATGFNEAHDYQTITLLAKAKTPLTRLVVKIAGTDIGGESVKLKYQLYVNGERKGAIHRIDLTNEEQVLELARFADSNKKFNAYSGSVITDINTDIFNYSVVNDEDTDGYIKIVFINDNGVKFKVTFDGYFDKNQ
;
A
#
# COMPACT_ATOMS: atom_id res chain seq x y z
N HIS A 1 -77.85 -36.84 -0.42
CA HIS A 1 -77.19 -35.85 -1.31
C HIS A 1 -76.07 -36.57 -2.04
N GLU A 2 -75.90 -36.28 -3.32
CA GLU A 2 -74.73 -36.72 -4.08
C GLU A 2 -73.67 -35.62 -3.91
N TRP A 3 -72.52 -35.97 -3.35
CA TRP A 3 -71.49 -35.01 -2.94
C TRP A 3 -70.38 -34.95 -3.99
N GLN A 4 -69.91 -33.73 -4.27
CA GLN A 4 -68.78 -33.51 -5.18
C GLN A 4 -67.54 -34.26 -4.70
N VAL A 5 -66.84 -34.86 -5.66
CA VAL A 5 -65.54 -35.52 -5.42
C VAL A 5 -64.47 -34.50 -4.98
N THR A 6 -64.54 -33.27 -5.48
CA THR A 6 -63.60 -32.20 -5.13
C THR A 6 -64.02 -31.47 -3.86
N TYR A 7 -63.09 -31.33 -2.91
CA TYR A 7 -63.34 -30.61 -1.67
C TYR A 7 -63.23 -29.09 -1.87
N THR A 8 -64.17 -28.35 -1.29
CA THR A 8 -64.02 -26.91 -1.05
C THR A 8 -63.22 -26.72 0.24
N TYR A 9 -62.35 -25.71 0.31
CA TYR A 9 -61.49 -25.49 1.47
C TYR A 9 -61.23 -24.00 1.73
N ASP A 10 -60.85 -23.68 2.96
CA ASP A 10 -60.28 -22.39 3.39
C ASP A 10 -59.20 -22.59 4.46
N SER A 11 -58.77 -21.55 5.18
CA SER A 11 -57.71 -21.64 6.20
C SER A 11 -58.07 -22.44 7.45
N THR A 12 -59.33 -22.78 7.66
CA THR A 12 -59.81 -23.43 8.89
C THR A 12 -60.35 -24.84 8.66
N GLY A 13 -60.57 -25.25 7.42
CA GLY A 13 -60.98 -26.63 7.12
C GLY A 13 -61.46 -26.85 5.69
N HIS A 14 -61.97 -28.05 5.42
CA HIS A 14 -62.50 -28.48 4.13
C HIS A 14 -63.86 -29.18 4.26
N TRP A 15 -64.66 -29.13 3.20
CA TRP A 15 -66.00 -29.74 3.14
C TRP A 15 -66.40 -30.04 1.68
N GLN A 16 -67.41 -30.90 1.52
CA GLN A 16 -67.98 -31.23 0.21
C GLN A 16 -69.29 -30.45 -0.02
N LYS A 17 -69.56 -30.09 -1.28
CA LYS A 17 -70.83 -29.50 -1.72
C LYS A 17 -71.66 -30.54 -2.44
N CYS A 18 -72.99 -30.49 -2.29
CA CYS A 18 -73.90 -31.35 -3.05
C CYS A 18 -73.88 -30.94 -4.53
N GLU A 19 -73.86 -31.91 -5.44
CA GLU A 19 -73.83 -31.65 -6.89
C GLU A 19 -75.10 -30.95 -7.39
N HIS A 20 -76.23 -31.23 -6.75
CA HIS A 20 -77.56 -30.81 -7.20
C HIS A 20 -78.17 -29.67 -6.37
N CYS A 21 -77.51 -29.24 -5.28
CA CYS A 21 -78.01 -28.14 -4.44
C CYS A 21 -76.88 -27.51 -3.61
N ASN A 22 -77.10 -26.33 -3.03
CA ASN A 22 -76.09 -25.59 -2.27
C ASN A 22 -75.82 -26.10 -0.84
N LYS A 23 -76.27 -27.32 -0.49
CA LYS A 23 -75.98 -27.90 0.83
C LYS A 23 -74.53 -28.37 0.91
N THR A 24 -73.93 -28.25 2.09
CA THR A 24 -72.55 -28.66 2.39
C THR A 24 -72.53 -29.76 3.44
N THR A 25 -71.47 -30.56 3.45
CA THR A 25 -71.15 -31.40 4.61
C THR A 25 -70.71 -30.54 5.80
N GLU A 26 -70.57 -31.17 6.96
CA GLU A 26 -69.87 -30.55 8.08
C GLU A 26 -68.41 -30.27 7.70
N LYS A 27 -67.89 -29.17 8.24
CA LYS A 27 -66.52 -28.71 7.98
C LYS A 27 -65.54 -29.52 8.80
N GLN A 28 -64.61 -30.18 8.12
CA GLN A 28 -63.55 -30.96 8.74
C GLN A 28 -62.28 -30.13 8.85
N SER A 29 -61.54 -30.30 9.96
CA SER A 29 -60.23 -29.65 10.13
C SER A 29 -59.22 -30.24 9.14
N HIS A 30 -58.18 -29.47 8.80
CA HIS A 30 -57.12 -29.95 7.94
C HIS A 30 -56.24 -30.97 8.65
N GLU A 31 -56.00 -32.10 7.99
CA GLU A 31 -54.96 -33.05 8.36
C GLU A 31 -53.77 -32.85 7.42
N PHE A 32 -52.69 -32.26 7.94
CA PHE A 32 -51.50 -31.94 7.15
C PHE A 32 -50.49 -33.07 7.15
N ARG A 33 -49.92 -33.33 5.97
CA ARG A 33 -48.69 -34.10 5.80
C ARG A 33 -47.75 -33.27 4.93
N GLU A 34 -46.54 -33.01 5.41
CA GLU A 34 -45.56 -32.14 4.75
C GLU A 34 -46.11 -30.73 4.40
N GLY A 35 -46.99 -30.22 5.27
CA GLY A 35 -47.59 -28.88 5.11
C GLY A 35 -48.74 -28.78 4.12
N THR A 36 -49.19 -29.89 3.53
CA THR A 36 -50.36 -29.93 2.64
C THR A 36 -51.44 -30.84 3.21
N CYS A 37 -52.70 -30.40 3.16
CA CYS A 37 -53.83 -31.19 3.60
C CYS A 37 -54.00 -32.40 2.69
N THR A 38 -53.99 -33.60 3.29
CA THR A 38 -54.07 -34.88 2.56
C THR A 38 -55.39 -35.08 1.82
N VAL A 39 -56.44 -34.36 2.20
CA VAL A 39 -57.80 -34.49 1.66
C VAL A 39 -58.09 -33.45 0.58
N CYS A 40 -57.83 -32.16 0.87
CA CYS A 40 -58.25 -31.05 0.00
C CYS A 40 -57.12 -30.35 -0.74
N GLY A 41 -55.85 -30.68 -0.43
CA GLY A 41 -54.68 -30.04 -1.04
C GLY A 41 -54.38 -28.62 -0.52
N TYR A 42 -55.09 -28.13 0.50
CA TYR A 42 -54.80 -26.84 1.14
C TYR A 42 -53.38 -26.85 1.73
N ALA A 43 -52.52 -25.93 1.31
CA ALA A 43 -51.15 -25.80 1.82
C ALA A 43 -51.09 -24.76 2.96
N ASP A 44 -50.78 -25.22 4.17
CA ASP A 44 -50.47 -24.33 5.29
C ASP A 44 -49.02 -23.88 5.20
N LYS A 45 -48.82 -22.61 4.82
CA LYS A 45 -47.50 -22.00 4.66
C LYS A 45 -46.64 -22.07 5.94
N ALA A 46 -47.25 -22.21 7.12
CA ALA A 46 -46.52 -22.40 8.37
C ALA A 46 -45.92 -23.81 8.52
N GLN A 47 -46.50 -24.83 7.86
CA GLN A 47 -46.14 -26.24 8.01
C GLN A 47 -45.35 -26.83 6.83
N VAL A 48 -45.27 -26.15 5.69
CA VAL A 48 -44.40 -26.59 4.58
C VAL A 48 -42.92 -26.54 5.01
N PRO A 49 -42.14 -27.62 4.89
CA PRO A 49 -40.72 -27.62 5.23
C PRO A 49 -39.93 -26.56 4.43
N PRO A 50 -38.92 -25.88 5.01
CA PRO A 50 -38.08 -24.95 4.28
C PRO A 50 -37.38 -25.65 3.12
N GLN A 51 -37.42 -25.03 1.95
CA GLN A 51 -36.80 -25.58 0.75
C GLN A 51 -35.50 -24.86 0.44
N LYS A 52 -34.46 -25.65 0.10
CA LYS A 52 -33.19 -25.15 -0.39
C LYS A 52 -33.38 -24.64 -1.83
N GLY A 53 -33.21 -23.35 -2.04
CA GLY A 53 -33.20 -22.74 -3.37
C GLY A 53 -31.79 -22.54 -3.90
N LEU A 54 -31.69 -22.31 -5.21
CA LEU A 54 -30.43 -21.96 -5.87
C LEU A 54 -29.87 -20.64 -5.31
N MET A 55 -28.54 -20.57 -5.14
CA MET A 55 -27.86 -19.37 -4.63
C MET A 55 -28.16 -18.12 -5.44
N SER A 56 -28.20 -18.23 -6.77
CA SER A 56 -28.47 -17.12 -7.70
C SER A 56 -29.84 -16.47 -7.50
N LYS A 57 -30.79 -17.13 -6.81
CA LYS A 57 -32.07 -16.52 -6.42
C LYS A 57 -31.87 -15.45 -5.33
N TYR A 58 -30.91 -15.64 -4.45
CA TYR A 58 -30.73 -14.86 -3.21
C TYR A 58 -29.50 -13.96 -3.22
N PHE A 59 -28.48 -14.33 -3.98
CA PHE A 59 -27.21 -13.62 -4.04
C PHE A 59 -26.88 -13.25 -5.48
N SER A 60 -26.30 -12.05 -5.67
CA SER A 60 -25.85 -11.54 -6.97
C SER A 60 -24.43 -11.96 -7.32
N GLY A 61 -23.69 -12.51 -6.35
CA GLY A 61 -22.31 -12.94 -6.55
C GLY A 61 -21.63 -13.37 -5.26
N VAL A 62 -20.36 -13.73 -5.39
CA VAL A 62 -19.45 -14.03 -4.28
C VAL A 62 -18.14 -13.30 -4.50
N LYS A 63 -17.56 -12.80 -3.42
CA LYS A 63 -16.17 -12.33 -3.35
C LYS A 63 -15.32 -13.23 -2.47
N ALA A 64 -14.03 -13.31 -2.76
CA ALA A 64 -13.05 -13.99 -1.93
C ALA A 64 -11.80 -13.13 -1.76
N THR A 65 -11.15 -13.27 -0.61
CA THR A 65 -9.78 -12.78 -0.40
C THR A 65 -8.85 -13.93 -0.02
N TYR A 66 -7.62 -13.86 -0.48
CA TYR A 66 -6.55 -14.85 -0.23
C TYR A 66 -5.19 -14.22 -0.56
N ILE A 67 -4.10 -14.87 -0.15
CA ILE A 67 -2.74 -14.43 -0.51
C ILE A 67 -2.43 -14.85 -1.95
N LYS A 68 -1.94 -13.91 -2.76
CA LYS A 68 -1.50 -14.17 -4.15
C LYS A 68 -0.29 -15.10 -4.15
N GLU A 69 -0.31 -16.03 -5.10
CA GLU A 69 0.81 -16.96 -5.33
C GLU A 69 1.46 -16.69 -6.68
N GLY A 70 2.72 -17.11 -6.82
CA GLY A 70 3.44 -16.97 -8.07
C GLY A 70 3.60 -15.51 -8.51
N ILE A 71 3.83 -14.61 -7.54
CA ILE A 71 4.04 -13.18 -7.79
C ILE A 71 5.29 -13.01 -8.65
N LYS A 72 5.16 -12.30 -9.76
CA LYS A 72 6.19 -12.10 -10.78
C LYS A 72 6.74 -10.69 -10.73
N ASP A 73 8.06 -10.61 -10.85
CA ASP A 73 8.78 -9.37 -11.07
C ASP A 73 8.79 -9.00 -12.57
N SER A 74 9.41 -7.87 -12.91
CA SER A 74 9.46 -7.37 -14.30
C SER A 74 10.16 -8.31 -15.28
N ASP A 75 11.06 -9.17 -14.79
CA ASP A 75 11.76 -10.20 -15.58
C ASP A 75 10.88 -11.45 -15.82
N GLY A 76 9.66 -11.48 -15.27
CA GLY A 76 8.72 -12.59 -15.34
C GLY A 76 9.02 -13.74 -14.37
N THR A 77 10.09 -13.65 -13.58
CA THR A 77 10.44 -14.66 -12.58
C THR A 77 9.59 -14.54 -11.34
N VAL A 78 9.26 -15.67 -10.72
CA VAL A 78 8.49 -15.73 -9.49
C VAL A 78 9.38 -15.36 -8.31
N LYS A 79 8.93 -14.42 -7.47
CA LYS A 79 9.62 -13.98 -6.25
C LYS A 79 8.71 -14.15 -5.03
N GLU A 80 9.32 -14.39 -3.87
CA GLU A 80 8.61 -14.25 -2.60
C GLU A 80 8.28 -12.78 -2.37
N PHE A 81 7.09 -12.50 -1.81
CA PHE A 81 6.64 -11.13 -1.61
C PHE A 81 7.58 -10.33 -0.70
N LYS A 82 8.10 -10.96 0.37
CA LYS A 82 9.04 -10.32 1.29
C LYS A 82 10.32 -9.83 0.62
N ASN A 83 10.81 -10.55 -0.40
CA ASN A 83 12.02 -10.15 -1.14
C ASN A 83 11.74 -8.91 -2.02
N LEU A 84 10.50 -8.75 -2.48
CA LEU A 84 10.08 -7.54 -3.21
C LEU A 84 9.90 -6.34 -2.28
N VAL A 85 9.45 -6.58 -1.05
CA VAL A 85 9.38 -5.57 0.02
C VAL A 85 10.80 -5.13 0.42
N ASP A 86 11.70 -6.06 0.69
CA ASP A 86 13.10 -5.76 1.00
C ASP A 86 13.74 -4.93 -0.13
N ARG A 87 13.58 -5.37 -1.39
CA ARG A 87 14.07 -4.62 -2.56
C ARG A 87 13.61 -3.17 -2.58
N GLN A 88 12.32 -2.87 -2.44
CA GLN A 88 11.85 -1.46 -2.52
C GLN A 88 12.43 -0.61 -1.39
N ILE A 89 12.59 -1.18 -0.19
CA ILE A 89 13.14 -0.50 0.99
C ILE A 89 14.62 -0.24 0.78
N ASP A 90 15.35 -1.22 0.28
CA ASP A 90 16.76 -1.13 -0.05
C ASP A 90 17.04 -0.08 -1.14
N VAL A 91 16.29 -0.14 -2.25
CA VAL A 91 16.31 0.86 -3.33
C VAL A 91 16.12 2.28 -2.77
N LEU A 92 15.10 2.49 -1.93
CA LEU A 92 14.82 3.82 -1.39
C LEU A 92 15.91 4.27 -0.42
N ALA A 93 16.42 3.39 0.43
CA ALA A 93 17.49 3.71 1.36
C ALA A 93 18.75 4.17 0.60
N GLN A 94 19.15 3.42 -0.44
CA GLN A 94 20.26 3.79 -1.31
C GLN A 94 20.01 5.12 -2.02
N ASP A 95 18.83 5.31 -2.63
CA ASP A 95 18.49 6.54 -3.35
C ASP A 95 18.59 7.78 -2.44
N ILE A 96 18.02 7.71 -1.24
CA ILE A 96 18.08 8.79 -0.25
C ILE A 96 19.52 9.08 0.18
N LEU A 97 20.30 8.06 0.54
CA LEU A 97 21.68 8.25 0.98
C LEU A 97 22.57 8.82 -0.12
N ILE A 98 22.42 8.33 -1.36
CA ILE A 98 23.13 8.87 -2.53
C ILE A 98 22.76 10.33 -2.75
N ARG A 99 21.47 10.69 -2.72
CA ARG A 99 21.04 12.08 -2.92
C ARG A 99 21.58 12.99 -1.81
N LEU A 100 21.53 12.56 -0.56
CA LEU A 100 22.09 13.31 0.57
C LEU A 100 23.60 13.48 0.42
N ASN A 101 24.33 12.43 0.04
CA ASN A 101 25.76 12.48 -0.18
C ASN A 101 26.12 13.34 -1.41
N TYR A 102 25.28 13.32 -2.45
CA TYR A 102 25.45 14.18 -3.61
C TYR A 102 25.28 15.64 -3.20
N VAL A 103 24.24 16.01 -2.45
CA VAL A 103 24.03 17.41 -2.06
C VAL A 103 25.03 17.87 -1.01
N TYR A 104 25.19 17.12 0.09
CA TYR A 104 25.85 17.57 1.31
C TYR A 104 27.12 16.82 1.67
N GLY A 105 27.37 15.67 1.05
CA GLY A 105 28.60 14.93 1.24
C GLY A 105 29.65 15.30 0.19
N ASP A 106 30.56 14.36 -0.06
CA ASP A 106 31.74 14.58 -0.90
C ASP A 106 31.63 13.87 -2.25
N LEU A 107 30.48 13.26 -2.57
CA LEU A 107 30.28 12.49 -3.81
C LEU A 107 30.60 13.33 -5.07
N ARG A 108 30.29 14.63 -5.05
CA ARG A 108 30.54 15.58 -6.16
C ARG A 108 31.99 16.07 -6.28
N THR A 109 32.88 15.72 -5.35
CA THR A 109 34.27 16.21 -5.35
C THR A 109 35.16 15.53 -6.39
N THR A 110 34.74 14.39 -6.94
CA THR A 110 35.45 13.72 -8.03
C THR A 110 34.89 14.18 -9.38
N LYS A 111 35.75 14.65 -10.29
CA LYS A 111 35.33 15.23 -11.59
C LYS A 111 34.48 14.29 -12.45
N SER A 112 34.66 12.97 -12.29
CA SER A 112 33.90 11.94 -13.00
C SER A 112 32.50 11.66 -12.42
N ALA A 113 32.25 12.00 -11.15
CA ALA A 113 30.96 11.80 -10.50
C ALA A 113 29.98 12.97 -10.74
N TRP A 114 30.48 14.10 -11.22
CA TRP A 114 29.66 15.29 -11.40
C TRP A 114 28.75 15.17 -12.63
N CYS A 115 27.44 15.19 -12.38
CA CYS A 115 26.38 14.87 -13.34
C CYS A 115 26.37 13.41 -13.82
N SER A 116 26.97 12.48 -13.07
CA SER A 116 26.75 11.05 -13.31
C SER A 116 25.53 10.59 -12.53
N SER A 117 24.59 9.91 -13.18
CA SER A 117 23.43 9.31 -12.51
C SER A 117 23.78 7.90 -12.02
N PRO A 118 24.16 7.72 -10.73
CA PRO A 118 24.60 6.42 -10.21
C PRO A 118 23.45 5.41 -10.28
N ALA A 119 23.79 4.16 -10.56
CA ALA A 119 22.84 3.07 -10.51
C ALA A 119 22.55 2.69 -9.05
N LEU A 120 21.32 2.27 -8.79
CA LEU A 120 20.91 1.68 -7.52
C LEU A 120 21.16 0.18 -7.58
N ALA A 121 21.87 -0.34 -6.58
CA ALA A 121 22.56 -1.61 -6.70
C ALA A 121 21.82 -2.78 -6.03
N ASP A 122 21.77 -3.93 -6.68
CA ASP A 122 21.37 -5.19 -6.04
C ASP A 122 22.63 -5.95 -5.60
N ASP A 123 22.86 -6.02 -4.30
CA ASP A 123 24.02 -6.73 -3.71
C ASP A 123 24.07 -8.22 -4.12
N ASN A 124 22.94 -8.79 -4.58
CA ASN A 124 22.82 -10.20 -4.97
C ASN A 124 22.84 -10.44 -6.49
N ASP A 125 22.95 -9.41 -7.34
CA ASP A 125 22.98 -9.56 -8.80
C ASP A 125 24.41 -9.45 -9.38
N LYS A 126 24.70 -10.25 -10.40
CA LYS A 126 25.98 -10.23 -11.15
C LYS A 126 26.17 -8.94 -11.95
N THR A 127 25.08 -8.27 -12.35
CA THR A 127 25.18 -6.93 -12.95
C THR A 127 25.29 -5.83 -11.91
N GLY A 128 24.87 -6.14 -10.67
CA GLY A 128 24.93 -5.25 -9.53
C GLY A 128 23.87 -4.17 -9.50
N ASP A 129 22.93 -4.08 -10.45
CA ASP A 129 21.92 -2.98 -10.51
C ASP A 129 20.48 -3.51 -10.48
N TYR A 130 19.56 -2.77 -9.84
CA TYR A 130 18.11 -3.04 -9.94
C TYR A 130 17.57 -2.72 -11.32
N ARG A 131 16.84 -3.67 -11.94
CA ARG A 131 16.46 -3.57 -13.36
C ARG A 131 14.97 -3.82 -13.63
N TYR A 132 14.46 -3.14 -14.66
CA TYR A 132 13.14 -3.34 -15.24
C TYR A 132 13.20 -3.94 -16.64
N TYR A 133 12.48 -5.04 -16.88
CA TYR A 133 12.51 -5.79 -18.14
C TYR A 133 11.23 -5.66 -19.00
N GLY A 134 10.40 -4.63 -18.78
CA GLY A 134 9.14 -4.47 -19.50
C GLY A 134 9.25 -3.76 -20.86
N LYS A 135 8.14 -3.11 -21.27
CA LYS A 135 7.91 -2.57 -22.64
C LYS A 135 9.05 -1.69 -23.18
N TYR A 136 9.74 -0.96 -22.31
CA TYR A 136 10.79 -0.01 -22.68
C TYR A 136 12.20 -0.60 -22.67
N ALA A 137 12.38 -1.83 -22.17
CA ALA A 137 13.69 -2.47 -22.12
C ALA A 137 14.17 -2.84 -23.53
N GLY A 138 15.07 -2.02 -24.08
CA GLY A 138 15.75 -2.29 -25.35
C GLY A 138 16.78 -3.40 -25.18
N GLY A 139 16.38 -4.65 -25.42
CA GLY A 139 17.28 -5.82 -25.41
C GLY A 139 17.32 -6.59 -24.08
N ASN A 140 18.17 -7.62 -24.01
CA ASN A 140 18.20 -8.59 -22.90
C ASN A 140 18.72 -8.03 -21.56
N ASN A 141 19.08 -6.74 -21.49
CA ASN A 141 19.79 -6.18 -20.36
C ASN A 141 18.87 -5.47 -19.35
N GLY A 142 17.60 -5.19 -19.66
CA GLY A 142 16.73 -4.40 -18.76
C GLY A 142 17.18 -2.95 -18.59
N LEU A 143 16.35 -2.12 -17.96
CA LEU A 143 16.62 -0.72 -17.65
C LEU A 143 16.99 -0.58 -16.18
N ALA A 144 18.13 0.03 -15.87
CA ALA A 144 18.58 0.20 -14.50
C ALA A 144 17.78 1.30 -13.77
N ALA A 145 17.54 1.10 -12.48
CA ALA A 145 17.14 2.17 -11.58
C ALA A 145 18.36 3.06 -11.30
N ARG A 146 18.18 4.38 -11.42
CA ARG A 146 19.26 5.36 -11.24
C ARG A 146 18.80 6.53 -10.38
N VAL A 147 19.75 7.20 -9.75
CA VAL A 147 19.52 8.51 -9.17
C VAL A 147 19.73 9.57 -10.24
N GLU A 148 18.65 10.20 -10.73
CA GLU A 148 18.73 11.23 -11.77
C GLU A 148 19.35 12.53 -11.22
N THR A 149 20.64 12.75 -11.49
CA THR A 149 21.36 13.91 -10.95
C THR A 149 21.03 15.22 -11.65
N ALA A 150 20.61 15.19 -12.93
CA ALA A 150 20.24 16.38 -13.68
C ALA A 150 18.90 16.99 -13.20
N ALA A 151 18.06 16.18 -12.54
CA ALA A 151 16.78 16.59 -11.95
C ALA A 151 16.61 16.09 -10.50
N LEU A 152 17.70 16.12 -9.72
CA LEU A 152 17.77 15.53 -8.38
C LEU A 152 16.78 16.16 -7.38
N LEU A 153 16.62 17.48 -7.44
CA LEU A 153 15.70 18.25 -6.59
C LEU A 153 14.50 18.78 -7.36
N THR A 154 14.71 19.17 -8.62
CA THR A 154 13.67 19.66 -9.52
C THR A 154 14.15 19.61 -10.97
N THR A 155 13.23 19.71 -11.93
CA THR A 155 13.59 19.88 -13.35
C THR A 155 13.93 21.34 -13.62
N LEU A 156 15.07 21.60 -14.23
CA LEU A 156 15.46 22.95 -14.65
C LEU A 156 14.63 23.43 -15.84
N SER A 157 14.45 24.75 -15.94
CA SER A 157 13.89 25.36 -17.15
C SER A 157 14.79 25.08 -18.36
N GLU A 158 14.22 25.09 -19.58
CA GLU A 158 14.99 24.85 -20.82
C GLU A 158 16.16 25.83 -20.96
N SER A 159 15.97 27.12 -20.62
CA SER A 159 17.03 28.11 -20.64
C SER A 159 18.14 27.82 -19.64
N ASP A 160 17.79 27.37 -18.43
CA ASP A 160 18.79 27.04 -17.41
C ASP A 160 19.56 25.77 -17.76
N TYR A 161 18.86 24.77 -18.29
CA TYR A 161 19.46 23.53 -18.77
C TYR A 161 20.48 23.81 -19.89
N ASN A 162 20.10 24.60 -20.91
CA ASN A 162 20.99 24.96 -22.02
C ASN A 162 22.21 25.72 -21.53
N ALA A 163 22.05 26.66 -20.58
CA ALA A 163 23.18 27.39 -20.01
C ALA A 163 24.15 26.47 -19.25
N VAL A 164 23.65 25.44 -18.56
CA VAL A 164 24.48 24.43 -17.88
C VAL A 164 25.23 23.58 -18.90
N ASP A 165 24.55 23.08 -19.92
CA ASP A 165 25.13 22.22 -20.98
C ASP A 165 26.22 22.96 -21.77
N GLU A 166 25.98 24.23 -22.11
CA GLU A 166 26.94 25.10 -22.79
C GLU A 166 28.10 25.58 -21.90
N GLY A 167 28.06 25.31 -20.58
CA GLY A 167 29.08 25.78 -19.62
C GLY A 167 29.05 27.30 -19.37
N THR A 168 27.96 27.96 -19.74
CA THR A 168 27.75 29.42 -19.60
C THR A 168 26.99 29.79 -18.33
N ALA A 169 26.34 28.82 -17.68
CA ALA A 169 25.60 29.04 -16.44
C ALA A 169 26.48 29.63 -15.31
N VAL A 170 25.89 30.59 -14.59
CA VAL A 170 26.45 31.23 -13.41
C VAL A 170 25.37 31.28 -12.33
N LEU A 171 25.70 30.79 -11.13
CA LEU A 171 24.90 30.91 -9.92
C LEU A 171 25.64 31.82 -8.93
N SER A 172 25.45 33.13 -9.11
CA SER A 172 26.00 34.17 -8.24
C SER A 172 25.00 34.68 -7.19
N GLU A 173 23.72 34.37 -7.37
CA GLU A 173 22.64 34.69 -6.45
C GLU A 173 21.81 33.44 -6.18
N VAL A 174 21.33 33.28 -4.94
CA VAL A 174 20.43 32.20 -4.53
C VAL A 174 19.24 32.80 -3.80
N ASP A 175 18.04 32.50 -4.26
CA ASP A 175 16.83 32.64 -3.45
C ASP A 175 16.67 31.37 -2.60
N ILE A 176 16.66 31.54 -1.27
CA ILE A 176 16.67 30.41 -0.33
C ILE A 176 15.39 29.57 -0.34
N ASP A 177 14.31 30.05 -0.98
CA ASP A 177 13.10 29.27 -1.21
C ASP A 177 13.04 28.66 -2.62
N ASN A 178 13.94 29.04 -3.52
CA ASN A 178 13.92 28.59 -4.90
C ASN A 178 14.71 27.29 -5.09
N ILE A 179 13.99 26.18 -5.15
CA ILE A 179 14.59 24.85 -5.35
C ILE A 179 15.41 24.74 -6.65
N ALA A 180 15.10 25.53 -7.68
CA ALA A 180 15.85 25.51 -8.93
C ALA A 180 17.27 26.07 -8.76
N ASP A 181 17.50 27.04 -7.87
CA ASP A 181 18.85 27.57 -7.59
C ASP A 181 19.72 26.51 -6.91
N TYR A 182 19.13 25.72 -6.02
CA TYR A 182 19.78 24.55 -5.44
C TYR A 182 20.08 23.51 -6.51
N GLN A 183 19.12 23.16 -7.38
CA GLN A 183 19.38 22.21 -8.47
C GLN A 183 20.49 22.70 -9.41
N LYS A 184 20.53 23.98 -9.78
CA LYS A 184 21.62 24.57 -10.58
C LYS A 184 22.97 24.33 -9.92
N SER A 185 23.06 24.52 -8.60
CA SER A 185 24.30 24.28 -7.86
C SER A 185 24.79 22.82 -7.93
N LEU A 186 23.89 21.87 -8.18
CA LEU A 186 24.22 20.44 -8.29
C LEU A 186 24.83 20.08 -9.64
N VAL A 187 24.56 20.86 -10.68
CA VAL A 187 24.95 20.58 -12.08
C VAL A 187 25.97 21.56 -12.65
N ILE A 188 26.14 22.75 -12.07
CA ILE A 188 27.21 23.70 -12.46
C ILE A 188 28.56 23.21 -11.92
N LYS A 189 29.38 22.69 -12.85
CA LYS A 189 30.70 22.09 -12.57
C LYS A 189 31.83 23.10 -12.34
N ASP A 190 31.67 24.36 -12.71
CA ASP A 190 32.68 25.37 -12.41
C ASP A 190 32.38 25.96 -11.03
N THR A 191 33.12 25.52 -10.00
CA THR A 191 32.91 26.01 -8.62
C THR A 191 33.10 27.52 -8.50
N ASN A 192 33.87 28.16 -9.39
CA ASN A 192 34.04 29.61 -9.39
C ASN A 192 32.79 30.36 -9.87
N LYS A 193 31.86 29.65 -10.51
CA LYS A 193 30.57 30.18 -10.98
C LYS A 193 29.39 29.68 -10.13
N ASN A 194 29.66 29.09 -8.97
CA ASN A 194 28.68 28.40 -8.16
C ASN A 194 28.86 28.75 -6.67
N VAL A 195 28.09 29.73 -6.19
CA VAL A 195 28.17 30.23 -4.81
C VAL A 195 27.89 29.15 -3.75
N LEU A 196 27.12 28.11 -4.09
CA LEU A 196 26.81 26.98 -3.19
C LEU A 196 27.84 25.85 -3.25
N ALA A 197 28.88 25.96 -4.08
CA ALA A 197 30.02 25.03 -4.15
C ALA A 197 31.37 25.75 -3.94
N SER A 198 31.36 27.06 -3.71
CA SER A 198 32.54 27.89 -3.49
C SER A 198 32.95 27.87 -2.01
N TYR A 199 34.22 27.56 -1.74
CA TYR A 199 34.78 27.48 -0.38
C TYR A 199 34.81 28.83 0.37
N GLY A 200 34.76 29.95 -0.35
CA GLY A 200 34.73 31.29 0.25
C GLY A 200 33.33 31.78 0.63
N ASP A 201 32.28 31.11 0.11
CA ASP A 201 30.91 31.62 0.17
C ASP A 201 30.03 30.78 1.11
N TYR A 202 29.18 29.89 0.57
CA TYR A 202 28.22 29.09 1.37
C TYR A 202 28.57 27.60 1.46
N ASN A 203 29.16 27.05 0.39
CA ASN A 203 29.56 25.65 0.20
C ASN A 203 28.72 24.57 0.92
N LEU A 204 27.87 23.87 0.17
CA LEU A 204 27.11 22.72 0.69
C LEU A 204 27.95 21.44 0.78
N ILE A 205 29.05 21.34 0.05
CA ILE A 205 29.86 20.13 -0.08
C ILE A 205 30.54 19.81 1.25
N GLY A 206 30.46 18.55 1.66
CA GLY A 206 31.05 18.02 2.89
C GLY A 206 30.35 18.43 4.20
N ALA A 207 29.23 19.17 4.13
CA ALA A 207 28.45 19.58 5.30
C ALA A 207 28.03 18.40 6.19
N SER A 208 27.77 17.22 5.62
CA SER A 208 27.44 16.01 6.40
C SER A 208 28.56 15.62 7.38
N SER A 209 29.81 15.84 6.98
CA SER A 209 31.02 15.56 7.77
C SER A 209 31.53 16.78 8.55
N GLY A 210 30.71 17.83 8.68
CA GLY A 210 31.09 19.04 9.40
C GLY A 210 32.02 19.96 8.61
N GLN A 211 32.32 19.65 7.34
CA GLN A 211 33.09 20.56 6.50
C GLN A 211 32.27 21.81 6.21
N ASN A 212 32.94 22.96 6.16
CA ASN A 212 32.31 24.24 5.82
C ASN A 212 31.18 24.66 6.78
N MET A 213 31.35 24.40 8.08
CA MET A 213 30.34 24.63 9.13
C MET A 213 30.73 25.72 10.15
N THR A 214 31.87 26.36 9.98
CA THR A 214 32.29 27.57 10.71
C THR A 214 32.89 28.59 9.76
N VAL A 215 32.75 29.88 10.06
CA VAL A 215 33.38 30.97 9.31
C VAL A 215 34.60 31.45 10.08
N VAL A 216 35.78 31.46 9.48
CA VAL A 216 36.98 32.02 10.11
C VAL A 216 37.48 33.23 9.32
N GLU A 217 38.25 34.09 9.98
CA GLU A 217 38.89 35.24 9.35
C GLU A 217 40.41 35.13 9.46
N SER A 218 41.11 35.23 8.33
CA SER A 218 42.56 35.33 8.28
C SER A 218 42.99 36.33 7.22
N LEU A 219 43.94 37.21 7.56
CA LEU A 219 44.45 38.27 6.67
C LEU A 219 43.34 39.17 6.08
N GLY A 220 42.22 39.35 6.80
CA GLY A 220 41.06 40.14 6.34
C GLY A 220 40.16 39.42 5.34
N ILE A 221 40.34 38.12 5.15
CA ILE A 221 39.52 37.27 4.27
C ILE A 221 38.74 36.30 5.15
N LYS A 222 37.42 36.28 4.98
CA LYS A 222 36.52 35.32 5.63
C LYS A 222 36.31 34.12 4.72
N TYR A 223 36.43 32.91 5.27
CA TYR A 223 36.25 31.66 4.54
C TYR A 223 35.74 30.54 5.45
N LEU A 224 35.20 29.48 4.85
CA LEU A 224 34.60 28.37 5.58
C LEU A 224 35.65 27.38 6.07
N GLN A 225 35.52 26.87 7.29
CA GLN A 225 36.35 25.79 7.82
C GLN A 225 35.51 24.64 8.38
N PRO A 226 36.11 23.46 8.59
CA PRO A 226 35.44 22.36 9.26
C PRO A 226 35.12 22.67 10.73
N ASP A 227 33.97 22.19 11.20
CA ASP A 227 33.59 22.15 12.61
C ASP A 227 33.06 20.75 12.96
N GLU A 228 33.91 19.99 13.66
CA GLU A 228 33.62 18.62 14.10
C GLU A 228 32.36 18.52 14.98
N SER A 229 32.03 19.58 15.74
CA SER A 229 30.86 19.59 16.62
C SER A 229 29.54 19.71 15.85
N LYS A 230 29.60 20.07 14.56
CA LYS A 230 28.45 20.28 13.69
C LYS A 230 28.25 19.17 12.66
N LYS A 231 28.98 18.06 12.81
CA LYS A 231 28.74 16.81 12.07
C LYS A 231 27.30 16.35 12.23
N TRP A 232 26.79 15.71 11.19
CA TRP A 232 25.51 15.01 11.24
C TRP A 232 25.59 13.80 12.18
N LEU A 233 24.43 13.25 12.54
CA LEU A 233 24.38 11.99 13.28
C LEU A 233 24.93 10.83 12.46
N VAL A 234 24.74 10.88 11.14
CA VAL A 234 25.33 9.94 10.17
C VAL A 234 26.21 10.74 9.21
N THR A 235 27.53 10.54 9.29
CA THR A 235 28.51 11.26 8.47
C THR A 235 28.98 10.46 7.27
N ASP A 236 29.13 9.14 7.42
CA ASP A 236 29.45 8.24 6.31
C ASP A 236 28.16 7.72 5.68
N LEU A 237 27.69 8.45 4.66
CA LEU A 237 26.47 8.13 3.93
C LEU A 237 26.67 7.00 2.92
N THR A 238 27.89 6.46 2.79
CA THR A 238 28.22 5.37 1.85
C THR A 238 28.36 4.02 2.54
N SER A 239 28.29 3.99 3.87
CA SER A 239 28.53 2.76 4.63
C SER A 239 27.30 1.85 4.63
N ASP A 240 27.56 0.54 4.74
CA ASP A 240 26.51 -0.46 4.89
C ASP A 240 25.71 -0.23 6.18
N GLU A 241 26.36 0.25 7.26
CA GLU A 241 25.66 0.58 8.51
C GLU A 241 24.63 1.71 8.32
N ALA A 242 24.95 2.73 7.52
CA ALA A 242 24.01 3.80 7.22
C ALA A 242 22.83 3.27 6.39
N LYS A 243 23.10 2.41 5.41
CA LYS A 243 22.08 1.75 4.57
C LYS A 243 21.15 0.89 5.43
N GLU A 244 21.68 -0.06 6.19
CA GLU A 244 20.89 -0.99 7.00
C GLU A 244 20.10 -0.27 8.11
N SER A 245 20.65 0.78 8.71
CA SER A 245 19.93 1.61 9.68
C SER A 245 18.73 2.33 9.04
N LEU A 246 18.90 2.89 7.83
CA LEU A 246 17.80 3.54 7.12
C LEU A 246 16.75 2.54 6.64
N LYS A 247 17.15 1.36 6.16
CA LYS A 247 16.24 0.26 5.82
C LYS A 247 15.37 -0.13 7.00
N LEU A 248 15.97 -0.31 8.18
CA LEU A 248 15.23 -0.64 9.40
C LEU A 248 14.21 0.45 9.74
N MET A 249 14.59 1.72 9.72
CA MET A 249 13.67 2.83 10.01
C MET A 249 12.51 2.92 9.00
N ILE A 250 12.78 2.68 7.71
CA ILE A 250 11.73 2.62 6.68
C ILE A 250 10.77 1.45 6.95
N ALA A 251 11.29 0.26 7.27
CA ALA A 251 10.48 -0.92 7.57
C ALA A 251 9.62 -0.73 8.83
N GLN A 252 10.14 -0.06 9.85
CA GLN A 252 9.39 0.30 11.07
C GLN A 252 8.22 1.23 10.73
N GLU A 253 8.45 2.25 9.90
CA GLU A 253 7.39 3.18 9.49
C GLU A 253 6.30 2.55 8.61
N LEU A 254 6.69 1.61 7.74
CA LEU A 254 5.76 0.91 6.84
C LEU A 254 4.93 -0.15 7.57
N SER A 255 5.53 -0.88 8.50
CA SER A 255 4.83 -1.89 9.31
C SER A 255 4.01 -1.29 10.46
N GLY A 256 4.32 -0.06 10.88
CA GLY A 256 3.76 0.55 12.08
C GLY A 256 4.26 -0.10 13.38
N SER A 257 5.36 -0.85 13.33
CA SER A 257 5.96 -1.57 14.45
C SER A 257 7.33 -0.98 14.80
N GLY A 258 7.59 -0.78 16.09
CA GLY A 258 8.91 -0.37 16.60
C GLY A 258 9.87 -1.52 16.86
N SER A 259 9.70 -2.67 16.20
CA SER A 259 10.61 -3.82 16.32
C SER A 259 11.97 -3.49 15.69
N ASP A 260 13.05 -4.01 16.26
CA ASP A 260 14.39 -3.92 15.67
C ASP A 260 14.74 -5.15 14.79
N ASP A 261 13.81 -6.11 14.68
CA ASP A 261 13.94 -7.30 13.84
C ASP A 261 13.43 -7.02 12.43
N TYR A 262 14.35 -6.72 11.50
CA TYR A 262 14.03 -6.34 10.12
C TYR A 262 13.23 -7.41 9.37
N ASP A 263 13.59 -8.68 9.53
CA ASP A 263 12.92 -9.79 8.83
C ASP A 263 11.45 -9.89 9.26
N VAL A 264 11.18 -9.75 10.57
CA VAL A 264 9.82 -9.72 11.10
C VAL A 264 9.03 -8.52 10.57
N LEU A 265 9.65 -7.35 10.45
CA LEU A 265 8.98 -6.15 9.93
C LEU A 265 8.52 -6.36 8.49
N ILE A 266 9.41 -6.80 7.59
CA ILE A 266 9.09 -6.93 6.17
C ILE A 266 8.05 -8.03 5.90
N GLU A 267 7.95 -9.05 6.75
CA GLU A 267 6.92 -10.10 6.64
C GLU A 267 5.50 -9.58 6.93
N THR A 268 5.38 -8.53 7.77
CA THR A 268 4.09 -7.89 8.11
C THR A 268 3.60 -6.88 7.08
N ILE A 269 4.45 -6.50 6.13
CA ILE A 269 4.08 -5.55 5.07
C ILE A 269 3.33 -6.30 3.98
N ASP A 270 2.12 -5.84 3.66
CA ASP A 270 1.18 -6.53 2.76
C ASP A 270 1.10 -5.90 1.37
N SER A 271 1.79 -4.78 1.17
CA SER A 271 1.77 -4.00 -0.06
C SER A 271 3.13 -3.42 -0.43
N LEU A 272 3.38 -3.31 -1.73
CA LEU A 272 4.43 -2.51 -2.33
C LEU A 272 3.92 -1.09 -2.63
N GLY A 273 4.85 -0.16 -2.74
CA GLY A 273 4.56 1.26 -2.88
C GLY A 273 4.39 1.92 -1.51
N TYR A 274 4.44 3.24 -1.50
CA TYR A 274 4.44 4.04 -0.28
C TYR A 274 3.07 4.68 -0.03
N PRO A 275 2.61 4.73 1.24
CA PRO A 275 1.39 5.43 1.58
C PRO A 275 1.53 6.94 1.35
N ALA A 276 0.40 7.63 1.15
CA ALA A 276 0.39 9.04 0.73
C ALA A 276 1.07 10.01 1.72
N ASP A 277 1.14 9.65 3.01
CA ASP A 277 1.78 10.43 4.07
C ASP A 277 3.25 10.06 4.31
N PHE A 278 3.78 9.07 3.57
CA PHE A 278 5.12 8.53 3.80
C PHE A 278 6.23 9.58 3.63
N ASN A 279 6.04 10.54 2.72
CA ASN A 279 7.01 11.61 2.47
C ASN A 279 7.36 12.34 3.79
N LYS A 280 6.35 12.65 4.61
CA LYS A 280 6.53 13.36 5.87
C LYS A 280 7.29 12.53 6.91
N LYS A 281 6.99 11.22 6.97
CA LYS A 281 7.69 10.28 7.85
C LYS A 281 9.16 10.16 7.46
N LEU A 282 9.45 10.07 6.17
CA LEU A 282 10.83 9.99 5.67
C LEU A 282 11.60 11.29 5.89
N GLU A 283 10.97 12.45 5.70
CA GLU A 283 11.55 13.75 6.09
C GLU A 283 11.92 13.78 7.58
N ASP A 284 11.04 13.28 8.45
CA ASP A 284 11.27 13.28 9.89
C ASP A 284 12.38 12.30 10.29
N ILE A 285 12.52 11.15 9.62
CA ILE A 285 13.68 10.26 9.76
C ILE A 285 14.96 11.02 9.38
N ILE A 286 15.02 11.62 8.19
CA ILE A 286 16.21 12.33 7.71
C ILE A 286 16.58 13.46 8.68
N ASN A 287 15.63 14.29 9.06
CA ASN A 287 15.85 15.45 9.93
C ASN A 287 16.30 15.05 11.33
N ASN A 288 15.74 13.99 11.92
CA ASN A 288 15.99 13.65 13.32
C ASN A 288 17.07 12.58 13.52
N LYS A 289 17.25 11.68 12.56
CA LYS A 289 18.10 10.49 12.70
C LYS A 289 19.33 10.50 11.81
N ILE A 290 19.29 11.22 10.68
CA ILE A 290 20.45 11.38 9.79
C ILE A 290 21.15 12.71 10.07
N ILE A 291 20.47 13.83 9.86
CA ILE A 291 21.03 15.19 10.03
C ILE A 291 21.12 15.55 11.51
N GLY A 292 20.03 15.36 12.25
CA GLY A 292 19.91 15.65 13.68
C GLY A 292 19.13 16.94 13.97
N ALA A 293 18.16 16.85 14.88
CA ALA A 293 17.22 17.93 15.19
C ALA A 293 17.88 19.26 15.61
N ALA A 294 19.04 19.19 16.29
CA ALA A 294 19.81 20.36 16.66
C ALA A 294 20.35 21.12 15.44
N ARG A 295 20.84 20.38 14.43
CA ARG A 295 21.33 20.97 13.17
C ARG A 295 20.19 21.59 12.38
N ILE A 296 19.04 20.92 12.31
CA ILE A 296 17.82 21.46 11.68
C ILE A 296 17.35 22.75 12.35
N THR A 297 17.37 22.78 13.69
CA THR A 297 16.97 23.98 14.45
C THR A 297 17.92 25.14 14.20
N GLU A 298 19.23 24.89 14.17
CA GLU A 298 20.23 25.90 13.85
C GLU A 298 20.06 26.45 12.42
N ASP A 299 19.92 25.56 11.43
CA ASP A 299 19.71 25.92 10.02
C ASP A 299 18.44 26.77 9.82
N ASN A 300 17.36 26.43 10.53
CA ASN A 300 16.14 27.21 10.55
C ASN A 300 16.34 28.61 11.16
N GLY A 301 17.26 28.76 12.13
CA GLY A 301 17.65 30.07 12.65
C GLY A 301 18.26 30.94 11.56
N TYR A 302 19.23 30.40 10.80
CA TYR A 302 19.83 31.10 9.66
C TYR A 302 18.82 31.45 8.57
N TYR A 303 17.88 30.55 8.29
CA TYR A 303 16.79 30.81 7.36
C TYR A 303 15.98 32.06 7.75
N GLN A 304 15.60 32.19 9.03
CA GLN A 304 14.82 33.35 9.49
C GLN A 304 15.61 34.65 9.39
N ILE A 305 16.91 34.61 9.68
CA ILE A 305 17.80 35.76 9.52
C ILE A 305 17.87 36.19 8.05
N LEU A 306 18.11 35.25 7.13
CA LEU A 306 18.15 35.55 5.70
C LEU A 306 16.82 36.14 5.21
N LYS A 307 15.67 35.64 5.68
CA LYS A 307 14.36 36.19 5.35
C LYS A 307 14.13 37.61 5.87
N SER A 308 14.53 37.89 7.10
CA SER A 308 14.26 39.18 7.76
C SER A 308 15.21 40.28 7.30
N GLU A 309 16.51 39.99 7.24
CA GLU A 309 17.55 41.00 7.02
C GLU A 309 18.03 41.07 5.57
N TYR A 310 17.83 40.00 4.78
CA TYR A 310 18.42 39.86 3.43
C TYR A 310 17.40 39.49 2.36
N ALA A 311 16.11 39.73 2.61
CA ALA A 311 15.00 39.45 1.68
C ALA A 311 14.95 37.99 1.16
N GLY A 312 15.53 37.05 1.92
CA GLY A 312 15.66 35.65 1.52
C GLY A 312 16.66 35.40 0.40
N ARG A 313 17.58 36.32 0.15
CA ARG A 313 18.54 36.23 -0.96
C ARG A 313 19.97 36.21 -0.47
N ILE A 314 20.74 35.34 -1.10
CA ILE A 314 22.19 35.28 -0.96
C ILE A 314 22.76 35.90 -2.23
N THR A 315 23.40 37.06 -2.09
CA THR A 315 24.06 37.79 -3.17
C THR A 315 25.47 38.18 -2.72
N PRO A 316 26.35 38.62 -3.63
CA PRO A 316 27.64 39.20 -3.23
C PRO A 316 27.46 40.37 -2.25
N ASP A 317 26.42 41.19 -2.44
CA ASP A 317 26.12 42.33 -1.57
C ASP A 317 25.65 41.89 -0.18
N SER A 318 24.77 40.88 -0.09
CA SER A 318 24.31 40.37 1.21
C SER A 318 25.45 39.69 1.96
N THR A 319 26.29 38.96 1.22
CA THR A 319 27.53 38.34 1.71
C THR A 319 28.44 39.41 2.29
N ASN A 320 28.77 40.48 1.56
CA ASN A 320 29.56 41.62 2.06
C ASN A 320 28.93 42.31 3.29
N ALA A 321 27.60 42.47 3.30
CA ALA A 321 26.89 43.07 4.43
C ALA A 321 26.98 42.18 5.69
N ILE A 322 26.89 40.85 5.56
CA ILE A 322 27.10 39.91 6.66
C ILE A 322 28.52 40.02 7.21
N ASP A 323 29.52 40.16 6.34
CA ASP A 323 30.92 40.27 6.77
C ASP A 323 31.22 41.54 7.56
N ALA A 324 30.56 42.64 7.23
CA ALA A 324 30.71 43.91 7.92
C ALA A 324 29.90 44.00 9.23
N SER A 325 28.93 43.12 9.43
CA SER A 325 28.05 43.14 10.60
C SER A 325 28.73 42.59 11.85
N VAL A 326 28.62 43.32 12.95
CA VAL A 326 29.10 42.88 14.28
C VAL A 326 28.12 41.94 14.99
N GLU A 327 26.90 41.78 14.47
CA GLU A 327 25.88 40.88 15.03
C GLU A 327 26.18 39.41 14.74
N TYR A 328 26.96 39.15 13.69
CA TYR A 328 27.31 37.80 13.26
C TYR A 328 28.78 37.49 13.58
N THR A 329 28.98 36.34 14.19
CA THR A 329 30.25 35.75 14.59
C THR A 329 30.57 34.54 13.72
N GLU A 330 31.77 34.01 13.92
CA GLU A 330 32.25 32.76 13.33
C GLU A 330 31.30 31.57 13.51
N THR A 331 30.50 31.56 14.59
CA THR A 331 29.64 30.42 14.95
C THR A 331 28.16 30.58 14.62
N ASN A 332 27.69 31.80 14.33
CA ASN A 332 26.26 32.09 14.11
C ASN A 332 25.96 32.85 12.80
N SER A 333 26.92 32.92 11.88
CA SER A 333 26.74 33.60 10.61
C SER A 333 25.67 32.90 9.73
N PRO A 334 24.71 33.63 9.14
CA PRO A 334 23.73 33.06 8.22
C PRO A 334 24.36 32.50 6.92
N ARG A 335 25.66 32.72 6.68
CA ARG A 335 26.44 32.00 5.65
C ARG A 335 26.53 30.49 5.87
N LEU A 336 26.28 30.06 7.11
CA LEU A 336 26.28 28.65 7.49
C LEU A 336 24.97 27.93 7.14
N TYR A 337 23.99 28.64 6.57
CA TYR A 337 22.74 28.04 6.08
C TYR A 337 23.00 26.98 5.00
N LYS A 338 22.41 25.81 5.18
CA LYS A 338 22.53 24.64 4.31
C LYS A 338 21.24 24.29 3.58
N GLY A 339 20.11 24.88 3.95
CA GLY A 339 18.87 24.73 3.18
C GLY A 339 18.11 23.45 3.44
N TYR A 340 18.28 22.83 4.61
CA TYR A 340 17.62 21.57 4.96
C TYR A 340 16.10 21.68 4.83
N LYS A 341 15.54 22.81 5.24
CA LYS A 341 14.10 23.10 5.18
C LYS A 341 13.49 22.97 3.78
N VAL A 342 14.25 23.30 2.73
CA VAL A 342 13.77 23.36 1.35
C VAL A 342 14.25 22.14 0.55
N ILE A 343 15.51 21.75 0.76
CA ILE A 343 16.12 20.64 0.03
C ILE A 343 15.58 19.29 0.49
N VAL A 344 15.42 19.04 1.80
CA VAL A 344 15.02 17.71 2.29
C VAL A 344 13.65 17.29 1.74
N PRO A 345 12.59 18.13 1.79
CA PRO A 345 11.31 17.78 1.17
C PRO A 345 11.40 17.55 -0.34
N ALA A 346 12.14 18.38 -1.08
CA ALA A 346 12.31 18.24 -2.52
C ALA A 346 13.03 16.93 -2.88
N LEU A 347 14.08 16.60 -2.13
CA LEU A 347 14.85 15.36 -2.27
C LEU A 347 13.98 14.13 -2.01
N VAL A 348 13.21 14.12 -0.92
CA VAL A 348 12.28 13.02 -0.59
C VAL A 348 11.24 12.84 -1.67
N ASN A 349 10.62 13.93 -2.14
CA ASN A 349 9.62 13.86 -3.21
C ASN A 349 10.22 13.33 -4.51
N SER A 350 11.43 13.75 -4.88
CA SER A 350 12.12 13.26 -6.08
C SER A 350 12.54 11.80 -5.95
N ALA A 351 12.99 11.37 -4.76
CA ALA A 351 13.34 9.98 -4.49
C ALA A 351 12.12 9.06 -4.58
N LEU A 352 10.98 9.41 -3.97
CA LEU A 352 9.76 8.61 -4.01
C LEU A 352 9.06 8.64 -5.38
N GLY A 353 9.29 9.69 -6.17
CA GLY A 353 8.84 9.82 -7.56
C GLY A 353 9.81 9.24 -8.59
N ASN A 354 10.85 8.51 -8.17
CA ASN A 354 11.89 8.02 -9.06
C ASN A 354 11.35 6.96 -10.05
N MET A 355 11.87 6.98 -11.27
CA MET A 355 11.43 6.15 -12.39
C MET A 355 12.63 5.43 -13.00
N PHE A 356 12.36 4.29 -13.65
CA PHE A 356 13.39 3.63 -14.45
C PHE A 356 13.82 4.55 -15.60
N GLU A 357 15.12 4.52 -15.91
CA GLU A 357 15.76 5.40 -16.87
C GLU A 357 15.00 5.46 -18.21
N ASN A 358 14.64 6.67 -18.65
CA ASN A 358 13.89 6.94 -19.89
C ASN A 358 12.49 6.30 -19.96
N THR A 359 11.80 6.14 -18.83
CA THR A 359 10.44 5.59 -18.77
C THR A 359 9.49 6.39 -17.88
N ASP A 360 8.19 6.06 -17.96
CA ASP A 360 7.14 6.48 -17.03
C ASP A 360 6.89 5.42 -15.92
N VAL A 361 7.77 4.43 -15.79
CA VAL A 361 7.61 3.32 -14.85
C VAL A 361 8.31 3.65 -13.54
N SER A 362 7.52 3.78 -12.47
CA SER A 362 8.02 3.95 -11.10
C SER A 362 8.96 2.80 -10.70
N VAL A 363 10.05 3.12 -9.99
CA VAL A 363 10.90 2.09 -9.35
C VAL A 363 10.21 1.43 -8.15
N TYR A 364 9.13 2.04 -7.65
CA TYR A 364 8.28 1.53 -6.58
C TYR A 364 6.90 1.16 -7.12
N PRO A 365 6.70 -0.09 -7.58
CA PRO A 365 5.40 -0.55 -8.04
C PRO A 365 4.37 -0.54 -6.91
N VAL A 366 3.12 -0.18 -7.23
CA VAL A 366 1.99 -0.27 -6.29
C VAL A 366 1.32 -1.63 -6.48
N PHE A 367 1.48 -2.51 -5.50
CA PHE A 367 0.99 -3.88 -5.58
C PHE A 367 0.57 -4.41 -4.21
N SER A 368 -0.43 -5.28 -4.15
CA SER A 368 -0.81 -5.95 -2.90
C SER A 368 -0.62 -7.45 -2.98
N LYS A 369 -0.13 -8.04 -1.88
CA LYS A 369 -0.05 -9.50 -1.72
C LYS A 369 -1.41 -10.15 -1.57
N THR A 370 -2.47 -9.39 -1.30
CA THR A 370 -3.83 -9.89 -1.14
C THR A 370 -4.58 -9.83 -2.48
N ALA A 371 -5.15 -10.97 -2.87
CA ALA A 371 -6.07 -11.08 -3.99
C ALA A 371 -7.50 -10.71 -3.56
N VAL A 372 -8.26 -10.11 -4.48
CA VAL A 372 -9.71 -9.95 -4.38
C VAL A 372 -10.32 -10.59 -5.62
N SER A 373 -11.00 -11.72 -5.45
CA SER A 373 -11.66 -12.42 -6.56
C SER A 373 -13.17 -12.23 -6.48
N TYR A 374 -13.82 -11.95 -7.60
CA TYR A 374 -15.27 -11.78 -7.69
C TYR A 374 -15.87 -12.66 -8.79
N THR A 375 -17.04 -13.24 -8.51
CA THR A 375 -17.88 -13.92 -9.48
C THR A 375 -19.34 -13.51 -9.34
N SER A 376 -20.03 -13.34 -10.48
CA SER A 376 -21.45 -12.99 -10.55
C SER A 376 -22.41 -14.20 -10.40
N ASN A 377 -21.90 -15.44 -10.39
CA ASN A 377 -22.75 -16.63 -10.43
C ASN A 377 -23.13 -17.22 -9.06
N ALA A 378 -22.72 -16.61 -7.94
CA ALA A 378 -23.10 -17.00 -6.57
C ALA A 378 -22.82 -18.49 -6.19
N THR A 379 -22.13 -19.26 -7.04
CA THR A 379 -21.84 -20.69 -6.82
C THR A 379 -20.60 -20.92 -5.95
N GLY A 380 -19.81 -19.87 -5.71
CA GLY A 380 -18.53 -19.93 -4.99
C GLY A 380 -17.36 -20.10 -5.95
N PHE A 381 -16.24 -20.60 -5.44
CA PHE A 381 -14.98 -20.74 -6.16
C PHE A 381 -14.53 -22.21 -6.18
N ASN A 382 -14.32 -22.73 -7.40
CA ASN A 382 -13.88 -24.12 -7.62
C ASN A 382 -12.36 -24.31 -7.49
N GLU A 383 -11.61 -23.21 -7.58
CA GLU A 383 -10.16 -23.21 -7.37
C GLU A 383 -9.85 -23.28 -5.87
N ALA A 384 -8.80 -24.02 -5.51
CA ALA A 384 -8.40 -24.15 -4.13
C ALA A 384 -7.37 -23.07 -3.79
N HIS A 385 -7.70 -22.25 -2.79
CA HIS A 385 -6.81 -21.22 -2.24
C HIS A 385 -6.82 -21.32 -0.72
N ASP A 386 -5.85 -20.68 -0.07
CA ASP A 386 -5.95 -20.39 1.36
C ASP A 386 -6.82 -19.14 1.55
N TYR A 387 -8.14 -19.33 1.45
CA TYR A 387 -9.10 -18.23 1.55
C TYR A 387 -9.07 -17.61 2.94
N GLN A 388 -8.85 -16.30 3.01
CA GLN A 388 -8.99 -15.49 4.22
C GLN A 388 -10.46 -15.15 4.45
N THR A 389 -11.16 -14.72 3.39
CA THR A 389 -12.59 -14.43 3.45
C THR A 389 -13.36 -14.94 2.24
N ILE A 390 -14.64 -15.24 2.47
CA ILE A 390 -15.65 -15.45 1.43
C ILE A 390 -16.87 -14.59 1.77
N THR A 391 -17.23 -13.66 0.88
CA THR A 391 -18.36 -12.74 1.05
C THR A 391 -19.45 -13.05 0.03
N LEU A 392 -20.67 -13.34 0.50
CA LEU A 392 -21.87 -13.51 -0.31
C LEU A 392 -22.61 -12.17 -0.44
N LEU A 393 -22.90 -11.77 -1.68
CA LEU A 393 -23.49 -10.47 -2.00
C LEU A 393 -25.01 -10.62 -2.13
N ALA A 394 -25.77 -10.19 -1.13
CA ALA A 394 -27.21 -10.44 -1.07
C ALA A 394 -27.99 -9.55 -2.06
N LYS A 395 -29.04 -10.13 -2.66
CA LYS A 395 -30.07 -9.36 -3.35
C LYS A 395 -31.02 -8.73 -2.33
N ALA A 396 -31.64 -7.62 -2.71
CA ALA A 396 -32.64 -6.98 -1.87
C ALA A 396 -33.75 -7.97 -1.49
N LYS A 397 -34.18 -7.90 -0.22
CA LYS A 397 -35.23 -8.74 0.37
C LYS A 397 -34.87 -10.21 0.53
N THR A 398 -33.60 -10.61 0.34
CA THR A 398 -33.14 -11.96 0.68
C THR A 398 -33.39 -12.23 2.16
N PRO A 399 -34.09 -13.30 2.53
CA PRO A 399 -34.39 -13.59 3.92
C PRO A 399 -33.12 -14.00 4.67
N LEU A 400 -33.01 -13.65 5.95
CA LEU A 400 -31.87 -14.05 6.78
C LEU A 400 -32.09 -15.45 7.36
N THR A 401 -31.61 -16.47 6.65
CA THR A 401 -31.92 -17.90 6.89
C THR A 401 -30.66 -18.80 6.80
N ARG A 402 -30.83 -20.10 6.59
CA ARG A 402 -29.72 -21.05 6.62
C ARG A 402 -28.93 -21.07 5.31
N LEU A 403 -27.60 -21.12 5.44
CA LEU A 403 -26.63 -21.23 4.35
C LEU A 403 -25.98 -22.62 4.36
N VAL A 404 -25.95 -23.28 3.20
CA VAL A 404 -25.28 -24.57 3.00
C VAL A 404 -24.05 -24.39 2.12
N VAL A 405 -22.91 -24.79 2.66
CA VAL A 405 -21.59 -24.67 2.02
C VAL A 405 -21.00 -26.06 1.80
N LYS A 406 -20.31 -26.22 0.68
CA LYS A 406 -19.48 -27.37 0.36
C LYS A 406 -18.02 -26.95 0.47
N ILE A 407 -17.25 -27.68 1.25
CA ILE A 407 -15.83 -27.42 1.45
C ILE A 407 -15.03 -28.71 1.26
N ALA A 408 -13.86 -28.60 0.64
CA ALA A 408 -12.92 -29.71 0.49
C ALA A 408 -11.49 -29.15 0.51
N GLY A 409 -10.62 -29.75 1.32
CA GLY A 409 -9.19 -29.47 1.29
C GLY A 409 -8.52 -30.02 0.04
N THR A 410 -7.29 -29.59 -0.18
CA THR A 410 -6.43 -30.10 -1.26
C THR A 410 -5.08 -30.52 -0.68
N ASP A 411 -4.57 -31.64 -1.15
CA ASP A 411 -3.25 -32.20 -0.80
C ASP A 411 -3.02 -32.40 0.71
N ILE A 412 -4.08 -32.71 1.46
CA ILE A 412 -3.97 -33.06 2.88
C ILE A 412 -3.39 -34.48 3.00
N GLY A 413 -2.15 -34.57 3.46
CA GLY A 413 -1.48 -35.84 3.75
C GLY A 413 -1.83 -36.38 5.14
N GLY A 414 -2.49 -37.54 5.22
CA GLY A 414 -2.79 -38.21 6.49
C GLY A 414 -4.10 -37.77 7.15
N GLU A 415 -4.06 -37.44 8.45
CA GLU A 415 -5.24 -37.04 9.23
C GLU A 415 -5.81 -35.66 8.80
N SER A 416 -7.07 -35.41 9.13
CA SER A 416 -7.76 -34.15 8.84
C SER A 416 -7.03 -32.94 9.44
N VAL A 417 -7.01 -31.82 8.71
CA VAL A 417 -6.46 -30.55 9.21
C VAL A 417 -7.55 -29.71 9.84
N LYS A 418 -7.27 -29.05 10.98
CA LYS A 418 -8.26 -28.20 11.65
C LYS A 418 -8.33 -26.83 10.96
N LEU A 419 -9.46 -26.53 10.35
CA LEU A 419 -9.81 -25.21 9.83
C LEU A 419 -10.85 -24.56 10.75
N LYS A 420 -10.74 -23.27 11.02
CA LYS A 420 -11.73 -22.52 11.81
C LYS A 420 -12.41 -21.47 10.93
N TYR A 421 -13.65 -21.12 11.26
CA TYR A 421 -14.33 -19.99 10.63
C TYR A 421 -15.20 -19.20 11.61
N GLN A 422 -15.41 -17.92 11.28
CA GLN A 422 -16.33 -17.02 11.95
C GLN A 422 -17.24 -16.36 10.91
N LEU A 423 -18.54 -16.33 11.20
CA LEU A 423 -19.52 -15.64 10.36
C LEU A 423 -19.79 -14.22 10.82
N TYR A 424 -19.99 -13.35 9.84
CA TYR A 424 -20.45 -11.98 9.99
C TYR A 424 -21.62 -11.71 9.04
N VAL A 425 -22.58 -10.93 9.50
CA VAL A 425 -23.70 -10.42 8.69
C VAL A 425 -23.70 -8.92 8.85
N ASN A 426 -23.44 -8.18 7.76
CA ASN A 426 -23.30 -6.72 7.80
C ASN A 426 -22.36 -6.24 8.92
N GLY A 427 -21.19 -6.88 9.06
CA GLY A 427 -20.18 -6.55 10.07
C GLY A 427 -20.48 -7.09 11.48
N GLU A 428 -21.70 -7.57 11.74
CA GLU A 428 -22.04 -8.15 13.04
C GLU A 428 -21.66 -9.62 13.11
N ARG A 429 -20.83 -9.97 14.09
CA ARG A 429 -20.44 -11.35 14.40
C ARG A 429 -21.67 -12.21 14.71
N LYS A 430 -21.76 -13.39 14.10
CA LYS A 430 -22.84 -14.37 14.34
C LYS A 430 -22.27 -15.68 14.90
N GLY A 431 -22.72 -16.04 16.11
CA GLY A 431 -22.32 -17.28 16.78
C GLY A 431 -20.87 -17.30 17.27
N ALA A 432 -20.46 -18.44 17.79
CA ALA A 432 -19.08 -18.71 18.19
C ALA A 432 -18.21 -19.06 16.97
N ILE A 433 -16.88 -19.14 17.17
CA ILE A 433 -15.98 -19.67 16.15
C ILE A 433 -16.26 -21.17 16.00
N HIS A 434 -16.41 -21.61 14.76
CA HIS A 434 -16.65 -23.00 14.41
C HIS A 434 -15.36 -23.67 13.93
N ARG A 435 -15.30 -25.00 14.04
CA ARG A 435 -14.17 -25.84 13.62
C ARG A 435 -14.65 -26.84 12.58
N ILE A 436 -13.81 -27.06 11.58
CA ILE A 436 -14.00 -28.02 10.50
C ILE A 436 -12.78 -28.93 10.51
N ASP A 437 -13.03 -30.23 10.53
CA ASP A 437 -12.00 -31.24 10.32
C ASP A 437 -11.88 -31.46 8.83
N LEU A 438 -11.06 -30.61 8.19
CA LEU A 438 -10.94 -30.52 6.75
C LEU A 438 -10.28 -31.78 6.19
N THR A 439 -10.92 -32.39 5.19
CA THR A 439 -10.43 -33.57 4.46
C THR A 439 -10.36 -33.27 2.97
N ASN A 440 -9.75 -34.16 2.17
CA ASN A 440 -9.76 -34.06 0.71
C ASN A 440 -11.14 -34.40 0.10
N GLU A 441 -12.08 -34.93 0.89
CA GLU A 441 -13.44 -35.25 0.44
C GLU A 441 -14.35 -34.03 0.60
N GLU A 442 -15.37 -33.91 -0.25
CA GLU A 442 -16.36 -32.85 -0.15
C GLU A 442 -17.22 -33.01 1.12
N GLN A 443 -17.19 -31.99 1.98
CA GLN A 443 -17.97 -31.90 3.20
C GLN A 443 -19.08 -30.86 3.03
N VAL A 444 -20.33 -31.25 3.32
CA VAL A 444 -21.49 -30.35 3.32
C VAL A 444 -21.69 -29.81 4.74
N LEU A 445 -21.64 -28.50 4.89
CA LEU A 445 -21.73 -27.79 6.16
C LEU A 445 -22.90 -26.80 6.16
N GLU A 446 -23.72 -26.85 7.20
CA GLU A 446 -24.68 -25.79 7.50
C GLU A 446 -24.00 -24.75 8.41
N LEU A 447 -23.67 -23.58 7.87
CA LEU A 447 -22.85 -22.61 8.59
C LEU A 447 -23.65 -21.71 9.54
N ALA A 448 -24.95 -21.51 9.32
CA ALA A 448 -25.76 -20.62 10.17
C ALA A 448 -27.21 -21.07 10.31
N ARG A 449 -27.74 -20.87 11.53
CA ARG A 449 -29.18 -20.70 11.81
C ARG A 449 -29.37 -19.31 12.38
N PHE A 450 -29.75 -18.33 11.56
CA PHE A 450 -30.03 -17.00 12.06
C PHE A 450 -31.37 -17.00 12.80
N ALA A 451 -31.39 -16.53 14.05
CA ALA A 451 -32.60 -16.58 14.90
C ALA A 451 -33.72 -15.63 14.42
N ASP A 452 -33.40 -14.64 13.58
CA ASP A 452 -34.27 -13.52 13.25
C ASP A 452 -35.04 -13.77 11.94
N SER A 453 -36.07 -14.61 12.00
CA SER A 453 -36.82 -15.12 10.82
C SER A 453 -37.53 -14.06 9.97
N ASN A 454 -37.72 -12.85 10.49
CA ASN A 454 -38.41 -11.77 9.79
C ASN A 454 -37.46 -10.76 9.12
N LYS A 455 -36.14 -10.83 9.41
CA LYS A 455 -35.18 -9.89 8.83
C LYS A 455 -34.81 -10.29 7.41
N LYS A 456 -34.58 -9.27 6.59
CA LYS A 456 -34.18 -9.40 5.19
C LYS A 456 -33.02 -8.47 4.91
N PHE A 457 -32.15 -8.89 4.00
CA PHE A 457 -31.05 -8.06 3.52
C PHE A 457 -31.57 -6.89 2.68
N ASN A 458 -30.87 -5.76 2.78
CA ASN A 458 -30.83 -4.78 1.70
C ASN A 458 -30.04 -5.36 0.52
N ALA A 459 -30.08 -4.68 -0.64
CA ALA A 459 -29.17 -5.05 -1.72
C ALA A 459 -27.72 -4.83 -1.25
N TYR A 460 -26.82 -5.71 -1.68
CA TYR A 460 -25.39 -5.54 -1.45
C TYR A 460 -24.93 -4.16 -1.90
N SER A 461 -24.17 -3.49 -1.03
CA SER A 461 -23.45 -2.25 -1.33
C SER A 461 -22.01 -2.39 -0.87
N GLY A 462 -21.09 -2.30 -1.82
CA GLY A 462 -19.67 -2.54 -1.64
C GLY A 462 -18.96 -2.68 -2.98
N SER A 463 -17.66 -2.95 -2.95
CA SER A 463 -16.84 -3.08 -4.15
C SER A 463 -17.04 -4.45 -4.83
N VAL A 464 -16.99 -4.49 -6.16
CA VAL A 464 -17.04 -5.74 -6.96
C VAL A 464 -15.87 -5.82 -7.94
N ILE A 465 -14.75 -5.20 -7.57
CA ILE A 465 -13.54 -5.12 -8.39
C ILE A 465 -12.72 -6.38 -8.14
N THR A 466 -12.33 -7.06 -9.22
CA THR A 466 -11.41 -8.21 -9.17
C THR A 466 -9.98 -7.71 -9.30
N ASP A 467 -9.11 -8.16 -8.39
CA ASP A 467 -7.67 -8.06 -8.48
C ASP A 467 -7.03 -9.40 -8.12
N ILE A 468 -6.63 -10.13 -9.15
CA ILE A 468 -5.91 -11.40 -9.08
C ILE A 468 -4.58 -11.34 -9.83
N ASN A 469 -4.14 -10.13 -10.20
CA ASN A 469 -2.92 -9.94 -10.97
C ASN A 469 -1.70 -10.32 -10.13
N THR A 470 -0.77 -11.05 -10.74
CA THR A 470 0.47 -11.51 -10.08
C THR A 470 1.72 -10.78 -10.57
N ASP A 471 1.65 -9.96 -11.61
CA ASP A 471 2.78 -9.17 -12.11
C ASP A 471 2.83 -7.81 -11.39
N ILE A 472 3.89 -7.55 -10.62
CA ILE A 472 3.94 -6.37 -9.75
C ILE A 472 3.95 -5.04 -10.49
N PHE A 473 4.34 -5.01 -11.77
CA PHE A 473 4.34 -3.78 -12.57
C PHE A 473 3.03 -3.56 -13.32
N ASN A 474 2.06 -4.44 -13.15
CA ASN A 474 0.68 -4.20 -13.53
C ASN A 474 -0.10 -3.69 -12.31
N TYR A 475 -0.77 -2.54 -12.49
CA TYR A 475 -1.48 -1.84 -11.42
C TYR A 475 -2.46 -2.75 -10.66
N SER A 476 -2.25 -2.87 -9.35
CA SER A 476 -3.09 -3.63 -8.41
C SER A 476 -4.08 -2.67 -7.75
N VAL A 477 -5.37 -3.01 -7.73
CA VAL A 477 -6.42 -2.26 -7.04
C VAL A 477 -6.96 -3.11 -5.91
N VAL A 478 -6.58 -2.80 -4.67
CA VAL A 478 -7.20 -3.42 -3.49
C VAL A 478 -8.31 -2.54 -2.99
N ASN A 479 -9.51 -2.77 -3.50
CA ASN A 479 -10.71 -2.23 -2.88
C ASN A 479 -11.61 -3.41 -2.50
N ASP A 480 -11.58 -3.80 -1.22
CA ASP A 480 -12.46 -4.82 -0.63
C ASP A 480 -13.35 -4.20 0.46
N GLU A 481 -14.18 -3.24 0.07
CA GLU A 481 -15.14 -2.59 0.98
C GLU A 481 -16.51 -3.26 0.93
N ASP A 482 -17.07 -3.60 2.10
CA ASP A 482 -18.42 -4.14 2.25
C ASP A 482 -19.22 -3.27 3.24
N THR A 483 -20.29 -2.63 2.78
CA THR A 483 -21.09 -1.71 3.61
C THR A 483 -22.37 -2.36 4.12
N ASP A 484 -23.18 -2.94 3.24
CA ASP A 484 -24.47 -3.57 3.61
C ASP A 484 -24.81 -4.72 2.64
N GLY A 485 -25.74 -5.58 3.04
CA GLY A 485 -26.29 -6.63 2.21
C GLY A 485 -25.34 -7.80 2.00
N TYR A 486 -24.63 -8.27 3.03
CA TYR A 486 -23.67 -9.38 2.88
C TYR A 486 -23.63 -10.38 4.04
N ILE A 487 -23.19 -11.60 3.71
CA ILE A 487 -22.71 -12.59 4.66
C ILE A 487 -21.22 -12.80 4.39
N LYS A 488 -20.37 -12.54 5.38
CA LYS A 488 -18.92 -12.75 5.28
C LYS A 488 -18.51 -13.93 6.17
N ILE A 489 -17.81 -14.88 5.57
CA ILE A 489 -17.13 -15.98 6.24
C ILE A 489 -15.66 -15.56 6.35
N VAL A 490 -15.14 -15.50 7.57
CA VAL A 490 -13.72 -15.26 7.83
C VAL A 490 -13.11 -16.57 8.30
N PHE A 491 -12.09 -17.04 7.58
CA PHE A 491 -11.37 -18.26 7.92
C PHE A 491 -10.15 -17.94 8.78
N ILE A 492 -9.82 -18.87 9.68
CA ILE A 492 -8.60 -18.84 10.47
C ILE A 492 -7.88 -20.16 10.17
N ASN A 493 -6.86 -20.08 9.32
CA ASN A 493 -6.15 -21.22 8.78
C ASN A 493 -4.69 -21.23 9.24
N ASP A 494 -4.46 -21.75 10.45
CA ASP A 494 -3.14 -21.78 11.08
C ASP A 494 -2.15 -22.70 10.32
N ASN A 495 -2.62 -23.52 9.37
CA ASN A 495 -1.82 -24.51 8.65
C ASN A 495 -1.52 -24.15 7.18
N GLY A 496 -2.07 -23.04 6.66
CA GLY A 496 -1.87 -22.61 5.27
C GLY A 496 -2.40 -23.59 4.21
N VAL A 497 -3.28 -24.53 4.58
CA VAL A 497 -3.79 -25.56 3.66
C VAL A 497 -4.82 -24.95 2.72
N LYS A 498 -4.70 -25.23 1.42
CA LYS A 498 -5.66 -24.78 0.42
C LYS A 498 -6.95 -25.58 0.47
N PHE A 499 -8.06 -24.93 0.17
CA PHE A 499 -9.37 -25.56 0.11
C PHE A 499 -10.28 -24.90 -0.92
N LYS A 500 -11.29 -25.64 -1.38
CA LYS A 500 -12.35 -25.19 -2.28
C LYS A 500 -13.58 -24.82 -1.48
N VAL A 501 -14.29 -23.78 -1.91
CA VAL A 501 -15.55 -23.34 -1.26
C VAL A 501 -16.61 -23.12 -2.32
N THR A 502 -17.62 -23.98 -2.33
CA THR A 502 -18.80 -23.82 -3.18
C THR A 502 -20.08 -23.82 -2.36
N PHE A 503 -21.18 -23.40 -2.97
CA PHE A 503 -22.46 -23.24 -2.28
C PHE A 503 -23.51 -24.18 -2.85
N ASP A 504 -24.09 -24.99 -1.98
CA ASP A 504 -25.08 -26.01 -2.34
C ASP A 504 -26.52 -25.46 -2.31
N GLY A 505 -26.74 -24.33 -1.64
CA GLY A 505 -27.98 -23.57 -1.69
C GLY A 505 -28.29 -22.78 -0.44
N TYR A 506 -29.43 -22.10 -0.47
CA TYR A 506 -29.87 -21.20 0.59
C TYR A 506 -31.38 -21.38 0.85
N PHE A 507 -31.76 -21.39 2.13
CA PHE A 507 -33.13 -21.69 2.53
C PHE A 507 -34.06 -20.48 2.38
N ASP A 508 -35.31 -20.72 2.02
CA ASP A 508 -36.32 -19.67 1.84
C ASP A 508 -36.93 -19.13 3.15
N LYS A 509 -36.88 -19.91 4.24
CA LYS A 509 -37.35 -19.53 5.58
C LYS A 509 -36.66 -20.33 6.70
N ASN A 510 -36.79 -19.86 7.94
CA ASN A 510 -36.31 -20.58 9.13
C ASN A 510 -37.30 -21.66 9.58
N GLN A 511 -36.77 -22.76 10.15
CA GLN A 511 -37.48 -23.70 11.03
C GLN A 511 -36.64 -23.93 12.28
#